data_AF-B6JW33-F1
#
_entry.id   AF-B6JW33-F1
#
_cell.length_a   1.000
_cell.length_b   1.000
_cell.length_c   1.000
_cell.angle_alpha   90.00
_cell.angle_beta   90.00
_cell.angle_gamma   90.00
#
_symmetry.space_group_name_H-M   'P 1'
#
loop_
_entity.id
_entity.type
_entity.pdbx_description
1 polymer ?
#
loop_
_entity_poly.entity_id
_entity_poly.type
_entity_poly.pdbx_seq_one_letter_code
_entity_poly.pdbx_strand_id
1 'polypeptide(L)'
;MDPTGQELTSFAASHFGPSATKCWDSLFLGPPNEQPVVPERYPDGTIRTLTDEQIQYFRESELRHLRWEKELAQEREELRRIREAEEEASANEPRTCSSVEETPATVPIPATEVFKGKHFQVLKYRAHELIELEQTLDNNFRKQTATGFVKYWPVLPMRN
;
A
#
# COMPACT_ATOMS: atom_id res chain seq x y z
N MET A 1 -10.43 -31.05 20.61
CA MET A 1 -10.23 -32.47 20.28
C MET A 1 -9.42 -32.46 19.03
N ASP A 2 -8.12 -32.74 19.16
CA ASP A 2 -7.21 -32.75 18.02
C ASP A 2 -7.38 -34.09 17.28
N PRO A 3 -7.43 -34.09 15.94
CA PRO A 3 -7.60 -35.32 15.18
C PRO A 3 -6.40 -36.24 15.43
N THR A 4 -6.69 -37.51 15.68
CA THR A 4 -5.66 -38.53 15.86
C THR A 4 -4.98 -38.83 14.52
N GLY A 5 -3.73 -39.29 14.55
CA GLY A 5 -2.98 -39.60 13.32
C GLY A 5 -3.70 -40.61 12.41
N GLN A 6 -4.46 -41.55 12.99
CA GLN A 6 -5.27 -42.50 12.22
C GLN A 6 -6.44 -41.82 11.50
N GLU A 7 -7.09 -40.84 12.10
CA GLU A 7 -8.20 -40.08 11.47
C GLU A 7 -7.70 -39.23 10.29
N LEU A 8 -6.52 -38.63 10.41
CA LEU A 8 -5.90 -37.91 9.30
C LEU A 8 -5.56 -38.84 8.13
N THR A 9 -5.11 -40.06 8.44
CA THR A 9 -4.74 -41.04 7.42
C THR A 9 -5.98 -41.60 6.72
N SER A 10 -7.05 -41.89 7.46
CA SER A 10 -8.31 -42.37 6.88
C SER A 10 -9.02 -41.28 6.06
N PHE A 11 -9.00 -40.03 6.53
CA PHE A 11 -9.47 -38.88 5.76
C PHE A 11 -8.68 -38.73 4.45
N ALA A 12 -7.34 -38.79 4.52
CA ALA A 12 -6.50 -38.69 3.34
C ALA A 12 -6.79 -39.80 2.33
N ALA A 13 -6.98 -41.04 2.78
CA ALA A 13 -7.31 -42.17 1.92
C ALA A 13 -8.71 -42.08 1.29
N SER A 14 -9.68 -41.47 1.99
CA SER A 14 -11.04 -41.30 1.48
C SER A 14 -11.19 -40.12 0.50
N HIS A 15 -10.37 -39.08 0.66
CA HIS A 15 -10.48 -37.86 -0.14
C HIS A 15 -9.48 -37.76 -1.28
N PHE A 16 -8.30 -38.37 -1.15
CA PHE A 16 -7.26 -38.35 -2.18
C PHE A 16 -7.15 -39.71 -2.87
N GLY A 17 -7.29 -39.72 -4.19
CA GLY A 17 -7.06 -40.92 -4.98
C GLY A 17 -5.59 -41.33 -5.01
N PRO A 18 -5.27 -42.62 -5.26
CA PRO A 18 -3.90 -43.12 -5.31
C PRO A 18 -3.01 -42.43 -6.36
N SER A 19 -3.63 -41.88 -7.42
CA SER A 19 -2.92 -41.10 -8.44
C SER A 19 -2.59 -39.69 -7.96
N ALA A 20 -3.43 -39.08 -7.13
CA ALA A 20 -3.20 -37.75 -6.58
C ALA A 20 -2.07 -37.77 -5.56
N THR A 21 -2.04 -38.77 -4.67
CA THR A 21 -0.93 -38.97 -3.71
C THR A 21 0.39 -39.22 -4.43
N LYS A 22 0.42 -40.10 -5.44
CA LYS A 22 1.64 -40.33 -6.24
C LYS A 22 2.15 -39.09 -6.97
N CYS A 23 1.25 -38.29 -7.55
CA CYS A 23 1.63 -37.01 -8.16
C CYS A 23 2.17 -36.04 -7.11
N TRP A 24 1.55 -35.99 -5.94
CA TRP A 24 1.98 -35.11 -4.86
C TRP A 24 3.38 -35.50 -4.35
N ASP A 25 3.61 -36.79 -4.13
CA ASP A 25 4.90 -37.32 -3.71
C ASP A 25 5.99 -37.03 -4.76
N SER A 26 5.69 -37.21 -6.05
CA SER A 26 6.66 -36.95 -7.11
C SER A 26 6.96 -35.45 -7.33
N LEU A 27 5.96 -34.58 -7.14
CA LEU A 27 6.10 -33.13 -7.30
C LEU A 27 6.79 -32.45 -6.11
N PHE A 28 6.52 -32.90 -4.88
CA PHE A 28 6.94 -32.19 -3.68
C PHE A 28 8.05 -32.89 -2.90
N LEU A 29 8.07 -34.22 -2.85
CA LEU A 29 9.06 -34.95 -2.05
C LEU A 29 10.31 -35.32 -2.86
N GLY A 30 10.20 -35.35 -4.20
CA GLY A 30 11.31 -35.74 -5.08
C GLY A 30 11.78 -37.18 -4.83
N PRO A 31 12.75 -37.69 -5.61
CA PRO A 31 13.40 -38.95 -5.24
C PRO A 31 14.08 -38.77 -3.88
N PRO A 32 14.02 -39.76 -2.98
CA PRO A 32 14.69 -39.69 -1.69
C PRO A 32 16.18 -39.47 -1.95
N ASN A 33 16.67 -38.27 -1.63
CA ASN A 33 18.08 -37.96 -1.71
C ASN A 33 18.76 -38.68 -0.54
N GLU A 34 19.25 -39.90 -0.76
CA GLU A 34 19.89 -40.76 0.23
C GLU A 34 21.27 -40.25 0.71
N GLN A 35 21.66 -39.04 0.33
CA GLN A 35 22.90 -38.45 0.81
C GLN A 35 22.71 -37.98 2.26
N PRO A 36 23.48 -38.50 3.23
CA PRO A 36 23.51 -37.91 4.56
C PRO A 36 24.04 -36.48 4.41
N VAL A 37 23.15 -35.50 4.51
CA VAL A 37 23.51 -34.09 4.52
C VAL A 37 24.29 -33.86 5.81
N VAL A 38 25.63 -33.94 5.73
CA VAL A 38 26.50 -33.59 6.85
C VAL A 38 26.28 -32.11 7.11
N PRO A 39 25.75 -31.71 8.27
CA PRO A 39 25.48 -30.31 8.55
C PRO A 39 26.81 -29.56 8.55
N GLU A 40 26.93 -28.59 7.67
CA GLU A 40 28.06 -27.67 7.67
C GLU A 40 28.10 -26.93 9.03
N ARG A 41 29.28 -26.75 9.61
CA ARG A 41 29.44 -26.13 10.93
C ARG A 41 30.22 -24.84 10.82
N TYR A 42 29.87 -23.86 11.65
CA TYR A 42 30.69 -22.69 11.88
C TYR A 42 31.99 -23.08 12.62
N PRO A 43 33.04 -22.23 12.64
CA PRO A 43 34.32 -22.52 13.30
C PRO A 43 34.20 -22.81 14.81
N ASP A 44 33.14 -22.35 15.44
CA ASP A 44 32.78 -22.59 16.84
C ASP A 44 32.08 -23.96 17.06
N GLY A 45 31.83 -24.72 15.99
CA GLY A 45 31.17 -26.02 16.02
C GLY A 45 29.63 -25.95 15.97
N THR A 46 29.04 -24.75 15.92
CA THR A 46 27.61 -24.55 15.78
C THR A 46 27.14 -25.02 14.41
N ILE A 47 26.02 -25.75 14.37
CA ILE A 47 25.43 -26.23 13.12
C ILE A 47 24.93 -25.04 12.29
N ARG A 48 25.32 -24.95 11.02
CA ARG A 48 24.75 -23.98 10.08
C ARG A 48 23.34 -24.42 9.74
N THR A 49 22.38 -23.59 10.15
CA THR A 49 20.96 -23.75 9.85
C THR A 49 20.52 -22.95 8.62
N LEU A 50 21.33 -21.97 8.22
CA LEU A 50 21.07 -21.09 7.10
C LEU A 50 22.22 -21.14 6.11
N THR A 51 21.89 -21.07 4.82
CA THR A 51 22.87 -20.93 3.74
C THR A 51 23.37 -19.49 3.64
N ASP A 52 24.54 -19.29 3.05
CA ASP A 52 25.11 -17.95 2.85
C ASP A 52 24.15 -17.04 2.04
N GLU A 53 23.43 -17.60 1.08
CA GLU A 53 22.40 -16.88 0.31
C GLU A 53 21.22 -16.44 1.17
N GLN A 54 20.75 -17.31 2.08
CA GLN A 54 19.69 -16.96 3.03
C GLN A 54 20.16 -15.85 3.99
N ILE A 55 21.40 -15.96 4.48
CA ILE A 55 22.00 -14.93 5.34
C ILE A 55 22.12 -13.60 4.58
N GLN A 56 22.51 -13.63 3.31
CA GLN A 56 22.58 -12.45 2.47
C GLN A 56 21.22 -11.78 2.31
N TYR A 57 20.15 -12.56 2.07
CA TYR A 57 18.78 -12.03 1.99
C TYR A 57 18.38 -11.26 3.26
N PHE A 58 18.65 -11.83 4.45
CA PHE A 58 18.33 -11.16 5.70
C PHE A 58 19.12 -9.86 5.88
N ARG A 59 20.41 -9.85 5.54
CA ARG A 59 21.25 -8.65 5.62
C ARG A 59 20.74 -7.55 4.69
N GLU A 60 20.38 -7.89 3.46
CA GLU A 60 19.84 -6.94 2.49
C GLU A 60 18.49 -6.39 2.95
N SER A 61 17.63 -7.24 3.51
CA SER A 61 16.34 -6.85 4.07
C SER A 61 16.49 -5.90 5.25
N GLU A 62 17.42 -6.19 6.18
CA GLU A 62 17.72 -5.35 7.34
C GLU A 62 18.24 -3.97 6.90
N LEU A 63 19.18 -3.94 5.95
CA LEU A 63 19.71 -2.69 5.40
C LEU A 63 18.62 -1.87 4.70
N ARG A 64 17.72 -2.52 3.97
CA ARG A 64 16.60 -1.85 3.31
C ARG A 64 15.64 -1.25 4.33
N HIS A 65 15.32 -1.99 5.39
CA HIS A 65 14.46 -1.52 6.47
C HIS A 65 15.05 -0.27 7.13
N LEU A 66 16.34 -0.29 7.47
CA LEU A 66 17.03 0.85 8.07
C LEU A 66 17.04 2.09 7.16
N ARG A 67 17.15 1.93 5.84
CA ARG A 67 17.07 3.05 4.89
C ARG A 67 15.67 3.65 4.86
N TRP A 68 14.64 2.80 4.75
CA TRP A 68 13.25 3.25 4.81
C TRP A 68 12.99 4.05 6.08
N GLU A 69 13.31 3.51 7.25
CA GLU A 69 13.06 4.21 8.53
C GLU A 69 13.70 5.60 8.57
N LYS A 70 14.91 5.76 8.03
CA LYS A 70 15.58 7.05 7.93
C LYS A 70 14.86 8.00 6.98
N GLU A 71 14.46 7.54 5.80
CA GLU A 71 13.72 8.34 4.82
C GLU A 71 12.38 8.81 5.40
N LEU A 72 11.64 7.91 6.06
CA LEU A 72 10.37 8.21 6.68
C LEU A 72 10.51 9.22 7.84
N ALA A 73 11.57 9.10 8.64
CA ALA A 73 11.85 10.06 9.69
C ALA A 73 12.18 11.46 9.13
N GLN A 74 12.94 11.52 8.02
CA GLN A 74 13.25 12.77 7.34
C GLN A 74 12.00 13.43 6.75
N GLU A 75 11.16 12.66 6.06
CA GLU A 75 9.90 13.15 5.49
C GLU A 75 8.97 13.70 6.58
N ARG A 76 8.87 12.99 7.71
CA ARG A 76 8.05 13.46 8.85
C ARG A 76 8.58 14.78 9.44
N GLU A 77 9.90 14.94 9.55
CA GLU A 77 10.51 16.18 10.03
C GLU A 77 10.32 17.34 9.04
N GLU A 78 10.45 17.07 7.74
CA GLU A 78 10.20 18.07 6.69
C GLU A 78 8.75 18.55 6.69
N LEU A 79 7.78 17.63 6.77
CA LEU A 79 6.36 17.96 6.91
C LEU A 79 6.08 18.77 8.18
N ARG A 80 6.75 18.46 9.29
CA ARG A 80 6.60 19.25 10.53
C ARG A 80 7.08 20.68 10.33
N ARG A 81 8.24 20.87 9.70
CA ARG A 81 8.78 22.21 9.40
C ARG A 81 7.90 23.02 8.46
N ILE A 82 7.35 22.38 7.42
CA ILE A 82 6.42 23.05 6.49
C ILE A 82 5.19 23.51 7.26
N ARG A 83 4.60 22.65 8.10
CA ARG A 83 3.43 22.99 8.91
C ARG A 83 3.71 24.13 9.89
N GLU A 84 4.85 24.09 10.58
CA GLU A 84 5.27 25.16 11.50
C GLU A 84 5.44 26.50 10.74
N ALA A 85 6.05 26.48 9.55
CA ALA A 85 6.20 27.67 8.71
C ALA A 85 4.86 28.22 8.16
N GLU A 86 3.91 27.34 7.82
CA GLU A 86 2.56 27.73 7.40
C GLU A 86 1.75 28.35 8.56
N GLU A 87 1.88 27.80 9.77
CA GLU A 87 1.25 28.36 10.97
C GLU A 87 1.82 29.75 11.33
N GLU A 88 3.15 29.95 11.21
CA GLU A 88 3.78 31.26 11.40
C GLU A 88 3.39 32.27 10.32
N ALA A 89 3.30 31.85 9.05
CA ALA A 89 2.86 32.71 7.95
C ALA A 89 1.38 33.12 8.10
N SER A 90 0.53 32.20 8.55
CA SER A 90 -0.90 32.44 8.82
C SER A 90 -1.14 33.36 10.02
N ALA A 91 -0.25 33.35 11.02
CA ALA A 91 -0.36 34.22 12.19
C ALA A 91 -0.09 35.71 11.88
N ASN A 92 0.63 36.02 10.80
CA ASN A 92 1.01 37.38 10.40
C ASN A 92 0.09 37.99 9.32
N GLU A 93 -0.80 37.21 8.71
CA GLU A 93 -1.85 37.77 7.84
C GLU A 93 -3.07 38.19 8.67
N PRO A 94 -3.64 39.39 8.42
CA PRO A 94 -4.92 39.74 9.03
C PRO A 94 -5.93 38.68 8.61
N ARG A 95 -6.53 37.98 9.58
CA ARG A 95 -7.61 37.01 9.35
C ARG A 95 -8.79 37.71 8.69
N THR A 96 -8.76 37.83 7.37
CA THR A 96 -9.95 38.09 6.58
C THR A 96 -10.80 36.85 6.71
N CYS A 97 -11.93 36.97 7.42
CA CYS A 97 -12.98 35.97 7.40
C CYS A 97 -13.17 35.52 5.95
N SER A 98 -12.96 34.22 5.69
CA SER A 98 -13.19 33.55 4.40
C SER A 98 -14.68 33.54 3.98
N SER A 99 -15.50 34.41 4.58
CA SER A 99 -16.83 34.74 4.11
C SER A 99 -16.67 35.61 2.87
N VAL A 100 -16.34 34.99 1.74
CA VAL A 100 -16.69 35.54 0.44
C VAL A 100 -18.22 35.71 0.46
N GLU A 101 -18.72 36.93 0.26
CA GLU A 101 -20.16 37.13 0.10
C GLU A 101 -20.66 36.18 -1.00
N GLU A 102 -21.76 35.47 -0.75
CA GLU A 102 -22.34 34.53 -1.71
C GLU A 102 -22.49 35.24 -3.06
N THR A 103 -21.67 34.82 -4.03
CA THR A 103 -21.83 35.29 -5.41
C THR A 103 -23.24 34.93 -5.86
N PRO A 104 -24.02 35.87 -6.41
CA PRO A 104 -25.34 35.57 -6.94
C PRO A 104 -25.20 34.44 -7.97
N ALA A 105 -26.16 33.50 -7.96
CA ALA A 105 -26.09 32.17 -8.58
C ALA A 105 -25.96 32.11 -10.13
N THR A 106 -25.47 33.16 -10.78
CA THR A 106 -25.56 33.33 -12.24
C THR A 106 -24.27 33.90 -12.84
N VAL A 107 -23.09 33.63 -12.27
CA VAL A 107 -21.83 33.92 -12.95
C VAL A 107 -20.98 32.65 -13.02
N PRO A 108 -20.71 32.09 -14.21
CA PRO A 108 -19.77 30.99 -14.33
C PRO A 108 -18.40 31.51 -13.89
N ILE A 109 -17.86 30.94 -12.81
CA ILE A 109 -16.51 31.26 -12.34
C ILE A 109 -15.54 30.80 -13.43
N PRO A 110 -14.71 31.70 -14.00
CA PRO A 110 -13.71 31.29 -14.98
C PRO A 110 -12.72 30.35 -14.31
N ALA A 111 -12.42 29.22 -14.96
CA ALA A 111 -11.54 28.16 -14.43
C ALA A 111 -10.15 28.67 -14.00
N THR A 112 -9.73 29.83 -14.48
CA THR A 112 -8.45 30.48 -14.14
C THR A 112 -8.42 31.09 -12.73
N GLU A 113 -9.55 31.36 -12.08
CA GLU A 113 -9.59 32.03 -10.77
C GLU A 113 -9.66 31.07 -9.57
N VAL A 114 -10.02 29.81 -9.78
CA VAL A 114 -10.16 28.79 -8.72
C VAL A 114 -8.80 28.38 -8.12
N PHE A 115 -7.70 28.62 -8.83
CA PHE A 115 -6.37 28.05 -8.53
C PHE A 115 -5.39 29.00 -7.82
N LYS A 116 -5.87 29.97 -7.03
CA LYS A 116 -4.99 30.90 -6.27
C LYS A 116 -4.55 30.38 -4.90
N GLY A 117 -4.90 29.16 -4.51
CA GLY A 117 -4.46 28.55 -3.25
C GLY A 117 -3.06 27.93 -3.36
N LYS A 118 -2.15 28.27 -2.43
CA LYS A 118 -0.79 27.69 -2.32
C LYS A 118 -0.77 26.21 -1.93
N HIS A 119 -1.92 25.56 -1.79
CA HIS A 119 -2.09 24.22 -1.23
C HIS A 119 -1.52 23.07 -2.11
N PHE A 120 -1.04 23.40 -3.31
CA PHE A 120 -0.51 22.43 -4.29
C PHE A 120 0.93 22.00 -4.03
N GLN A 121 1.68 22.69 -3.16
CA GLN A 121 3.09 22.35 -2.91
C GLN A 121 3.25 21.05 -2.09
N VAL A 122 2.23 20.67 -1.31
CA VAL A 122 2.28 19.51 -0.39
C VAL A 122 2.24 18.17 -1.14
N LEU A 123 1.62 18.10 -2.33
CA LEU A 123 1.41 16.84 -3.04
C LEU A 123 2.43 16.57 -4.16
N LYS A 124 3.47 17.40 -4.32
CA LYS A 124 4.47 17.34 -5.41
C LYS A 124 3.92 17.38 -6.84
N TYR A 125 2.61 17.46 -7.04
CA TYR A 125 1.99 17.62 -8.35
C TYR A 125 1.99 19.09 -8.77
N ARG A 126 2.31 19.35 -10.04
CA ARG A 126 2.11 20.66 -10.65
C ARG A 126 0.62 20.88 -10.92
N ALA A 127 0.18 22.14 -10.96
CA ALA A 127 -1.22 22.49 -11.15
C ALA A 127 -1.85 21.86 -12.42
N HIS A 128 -1.08 21.73 -13.51
CA HIS A 128 -1.57 21.08 -14.74
C HIS A 128 -1.75 19.57 -14.58
N GLU A 129 -0.87 18.90 -13.83
CA GLU A 129 -0.94 17.44 -13.59
C GLU A 129 -2.20 17.10 -12.80
N LEU A 130 -2.62 17.96 -11.87
CA LEU A 130 -3.86 17.77 -11.11
C LEU A 130 -5.10 17.91 -11.98
N ILE A 131 -5.11 18.88 -12.91
CA ILE A 131 -6.20 19.06 -13.86
C ILE A 131 -6.31 17.84 -14.78
N GLU A 132 -5.17 17.30 -15.25
CA GLU A 132 -5.15 16.07 -16.06
C GLU A 132 -5.64 14.85 -15.27
N LEU A 133 -5.25 14.75 -13.99
CA LEU A 133 -5.70 13.67 -13.11
C LEU A 133 -7.21 13.75 -12.87
N GLU A 134 -7.74 14.94 -12.62
CA GLU A 134 -9.16 15.19 -12.43
C GLU A 134 -9.95 14.81 -13.69
N GLN A 135 -9.50 15.23 -14.87
CA GLN A 135 -10.12 14.83 -16.14
C GLN A 135 -10.09 13.31 -16.34
N THR A 136 -9.01 12.65 -15.94
CA THR A 136 -8.88 11.19 -16.03
C THR A 136 -9.86 10.50 -15.09
N LEU A 137 -9.99 10.98 -13.84
CA LEU A 137 -10.94 10.47 -12.87
C LEU A 137 -12.39 10.67 -13.34
N ASP A 138 -12.73 11.84 -13.85
CA ASP A 138 -14.04 12.15 -14.42
C ASP A 138 -14.39 11.24 -15.59
N ASN A 139 -13.44 11.02 -16.51
CA ASN A 139 -13.64 10.14 -17.65
C ASN A 139 -13.84 8.69 -17.20
N ASN A 140 -13.09 8.23 -16.20
CA ASN A 140 -13.25 6.89 -15.63
C ASN A 140 -14.60 6.74 -14.91
N PHE A 141 -15.00 7.75 -14.14
CA PHE A 141 -16.28 7.79 -13.46
C PHE A 141 -17.44 7.76 -14.46
N ARG A 142 -17.39 8.57 -15.51
CA ARG A 142 -18.38 8.56 -16.60
C ARG A 142 -18.47 7.20 -17.29
N LYS A 143 -17.34 6.54 -17.56
CA LYS A 143 -17.32 5.19 -18.14
C LYS A 143 -17.98 4.16 -17.21
N GLN A 144 -17.69 4.21 -15.91
CA GLN A 144 -18.24 3.30 -14.90
C GLN A 144 -19.73 3.54 -14.63
N THR A 145 -20.19 4.80 -14.71
CA THR A 145 -21.60 5.16 -14.45
C THR A 145 -22.48 5.09 -15.70
N ALA A 146 -21.91 5.21 -16.90
CA ALA A 146 -22.61 5.01 -18.16
C ALA A 146 -23.01 3.53 -18.39
N THR A 147 -22.26 2.58 -17.82
CA THR A 147 -22.72 1.20 -17.68
C THR A 147 -23.81 1.18 -16.61
N GLY A 148 -25.08 1.22 -17.04
CA GLY A 148 -26.29 1.53 -16.25
C GLY A 148 -26.66 0.61 -15.07
N PHE A 149 -25.68 0.06 -14.36
CA PHE A 149 -25.90 -0.79 -13.19
C PHE A 149 -25.81 -0.07 -11.85
N VAL A 150 -25.27 1.16 -11.81
CA VAL A 150 -25.18 1.93 -10.55
C VAL A 150 -25.69 3.35 -10.77
N LYS A 151 -26.91 3.61 -10.27
CA LYS A 151 -27.46 4.96 -10.17
C LYS A 151 -26.77 5.67 -9.00
N TYR A 152 -25.68 6.36 -9.27
CA TYR A 152 -24.97 7.16 -8.28
C TYR A 152 -25.88 8.30 -7.80
N TRP A 153 -26.30 8.23 -6.54
CA TRP A 153 -26.88 9.37 -5.84
C TRP A 153 -25.74 10.01 -5.05
N PRO A 154 -25.39 11.29 -5.30
CA PRO A 154 -24.49 11.98 -4.40
C PRO A 154 -25.14 12.02 -3.02
N VAL A 155 -24.49 11.41 -2.03
CA VAL A 155 -24.86 11.58 -0.63
C VAL A 155 -24.53 13.02 -0.29
N LEU A 156 -25.52 13.90 -0.44
CA LEU A 156 -25.47 15.22 0.17
C LEU A 156 -25.38 15.01 1.69
N PRO A 157 -24.48 15.71 2.40
CA PRO A 157 -24.44 15.62 3.84
C PRO A 157 -25.81 16.04 4.39
N MET A 158 -26.46 15.15 5.14
CA MET A 158 -27.69 15.49 5.85
C MET A 158 -27.38 16.63 6.81
N ARG A 159 -27.99 17.79 6.56
CA ARG A 159 -28.03 18.89 7.52
C ARG A 159 -28.81 18.40 8.75
N ASN A 160 -28.15 18.38 9.91
CA ASN A 160 -28.83 18.31 11.20
C ASN A 160 -29.42 19.67 11.56
#